data_AF-A0A9D5YA75-F1
#
_entry.id   AF-A0A9D5YA75-F1
#
_cell.length_a   1.000
_cell.length_b   1.000
_cell.length_c   1.000
_cell.angle_alpha   90.00
_cell.angle_beta   90.00
_cell.angle_gamma   90.00
#
_symmetry.space_group_name_H-M   'P 1'
#
loop_
_entity.id
_entity.type
_entity.pdbx_description
1 polymer ?
#
loop_
_entity_poly.entity_id
_entity_poly.type
_entity_poly.pdbx_seq_one_letter_code
_entity_poly.pdbx_strand_id
1 'polypeptide(L)'
;MDCNIILDLIPLYIDECCSEQSAAIVKEHINTCEECRAVYESMNTSSQIEAPVLPAKTPQRVNYWKASVLQSVLLFSSFAAITLGVALEAASPLGLFNGIWAFNLVIPATGFLLRSQTGTL
;
A
#
# COMPACT_ATOMS: atom_id res chain seq x y z
N MET A 1 33.45 11.50 4.76
CA MET A 1 32.03 11.36 4.37
C MET A 1 31.22 11.06 5.61
N ASP A 2 29.99 11.57 5.72
CA ASP A 2 29.17 11.44 6.93
C ASP A 2 28.59 10.02 7.06
N CYS A 3 28.91 9.34 8.17
CA CYS A 3 28.42 8.00 8.47
C CYS A 3 26.88 7.93 8.53
N ASN A 4 26.19 9.00 8.96
CA ASN A 4 24.73 8.99 9.04
C ASN A 4 24.09 8.82 7.66
N ILE A 5 24.65 9.49 6.65
CA ILE A 5 24.20 9.35 5.26
C ILE A 5 24.42 7.92 4.78
N ILE A 6 25.56 7.31 5.14
CA ILE A 6 25.86 5.93 4.74
C ILE A 6 24.91 4.94 5.41
N LEU A 7 24.63 5.11 6.70
CA LEU A 7 23.70 4.27 7.45
C LEU A 7 22.30 4.28 6.83
N ASP A 8 21.81 5.44 6.40
CA ASP A 8 20.52 5.56 5.70
C ASP A 8 20.54 4.87 4.32
N LEU A 9 21.70 4.84 3.65
CA LEU A 9 21.87 4.23 2.35
C LEU A 9 22.17 2.72 2.41
N ILE A 10 22.67 2.18 3.52
CA ILE A 10 22.99 0.74 3.66
C ILE A 10 21.79 -0.16 3.32
N PRO A 11 20.57 0.07 3.84
CA PRO A 11 19.40 -0.72 3.47
C PRO A 11 19.13 -0.66 1.97
N LEU A 12 19.19 0.53 1.37
CA LEU A 12 18.98 0.74 -0.07
C LEU A 12 20.08 0.11 -0.93
N TYR A 13 21.30 0.02 -0.40
CA TYR A 13 22.45 -0.62 -1.04
C TYR A 13 22.30 -2.15 -1.04
N ILE A 14 21.84 -2.74 0.06
CA ILE A 14 21.53 -4.18 0.17
C ILE A 14 20.37 -4.56 -0.78
N ASP A 15 19.34 -3.71 -0.85
CA ASP A 15 18.17 -3.92 -1.73
C ASP A 15 18.43 -3.56 -3.21
N GLU A 16 19.67 -3.22 -3.59
CA GLU A 16 20.07 -2.77 -4.94
C GLU A 16 19.20 -1.62 -5.51
N CYS A 17 18.61 -0.80 -4.64
CA CYS A 17 17.69 0.29 -5.00
C CYS A 17 18.37 1.66 -5.11
N CYS A 18 19.66 1.75 -4.79
CA CYS A 18 20.45 2.98 -4.93
C CYS A 18 21.02 3.15 -6.35
N SER A 19 21.27 4.39 -6.76
CA SER A 19 21.92 4.66 -8.05
C SER A 19 23.37 4.15 -8.02
N GLU A 20 23.94 3.86 -9.19
CA GLU A 20 25.33 3.36 -9.30
C GLU A 20 26.34 4.29 -8.61
N GLN A 21 26.11 5.62 -8.70
CA GLN A 21 26.95 6.62 -8.04
C GLN A 21 26.88 6.49 -6.51
N SER A 22 25.67 6.37 -5.94
CA SER A 22 25.49 6.18 -4.51
C SER A 22 26.04 4.83 -4.03
N ALA A 23 25.89 3.78 -4.84
CA ALA A 23 26.41 2.45 -4.55
C ALA A 23 27.95 2.43 -4.43
N ALA A 24 28.64 3.11 -5.36
CA ALA A 24 30.10 3.21 -5.33
C ALA A 24 30.61 3.90 -4.06
N ILE A 25 29.90 4.96 -3.65
CA ILE A 25 30.26 5.75 -2.47
C ILE A 25 30.05 4.94 -1.17
N VAL A 26 28.93 4.23 -1.05
CA VAL A 26 28.65 3.35 0.10
C VAL A 26 29.71 2.25 0.20
N LYS A 27 30.06 1.63 -0.92
CA LYS A 27 31.10 0.59 -1.00
C LYS A 27 32.47 1.09 -0.55
N GLU A 28 32.88 2.28 -1.01
CA GLU A 28 34.14 2.90 -0.57
C GLU A 28 34.14 3.19 0.94
N HIS A 29 33.01 3.64 1.48
CA HIS A 29 32.89 3.96 2.89
C HIS A 29 32.91 2.71 3.79
N ILE A 30 32.19 1.65 3.44
CA ILE A 30 32.19 0.38 4.19
C ILE A 30 33.60 -0.25 4.22
N ASN A 31 34.39 -0.04 3.17
CA ASN A 31 35.78 -0.49 3.11
C ASN A 31 36.74 0.32 4.01
N THR A 32 36.38 1.54 4.40
CA THR A 32 37.24 2.44 5.18
C THR A 32 36.73 2.69 6.62
N CYS A 33 35.46 2.43 6.90
CA CYS A 33 34.80 2.69 8.17
C CYS A 33 34.31 1.39 8.81
N GLU A 34 34.88 1.03 9.97
CA GLU A 34 34.54 -0.20 10.71
C GLU A 34 33.10 -0.21 11.23
N GLU A 35 32.62 0.93 11.75
CA GLU A 35 31.25 1.10 12.24
C GLU A 35 30.21 0.79 11.15
N CYS A 36 30.37 1.39 9.97
CA CYS A 36 29.46 1.18 8.84
C CYS A 36 29.56 -0.25 8.30
N ARG A 37 30.75 -0.88 8.37
CA ARG A 37 30.93 -2.29 8.00
C ARG A 37 30.19 -3.24 8.92
N ALA A 38 30.30 -3.03 10.23
CA ALA A 38 29.59 -3.86 11.20
C ALA A 38 28.06 -3.79 11.00
N VAL A 39 27.53 -2.60 10.73
CA VAL A 39 26.10 -2.42 10.42
C VAL A 39 25.72 -3.14 9.12
N TYR A 40 26.48 -2.96 8.05
CA TYR A 40 26.26 -3.66 6.78
C TYR A 40 26.24 -5.18 6.96
N GLU A 41 27.22 -5.75 7.66
CA GLU A 41 27.29 -7.20 7.90
C GLU A 41 26.11 -7.71 8.74
N SER A 42 25.71 -6.97 9.77
CA SER A 42 24.56 -7.33 10.61
C SER A 42 23.25 -7.39 9.82
N MET A 43 23.01 -6.41 8.92
CA MET A 43 21.81 -6.33 8.10
C MET A 43 21.85 -7.35 6.96
N ASN A 44 23.00 -7.51 6.30
CA ASN A 44 23.20 -8.48 5.22
C ASN A 44 23.00 -9.93 5.70
N THR A 45 23.42 -10.24 6.94
CA THR A 45 23.20 -11.58 7.52
C THR A 45 21.73 -11.83 7.83
N SER A 46 20.99 -10.82 8.31
CA SER A 46 19.55 -10.94 8.57
C SER A 46 18.72 -11.16 7.30
N SER A 47 19.19 -10.67 6.15
CA SER A 47 18.59 -10.91 4.83
C SER A 47 18.74 -12.37 4.37
N GLN A 48 19.74 -13.11 4.89
CA GLN A 48 19.98 -14.51 4.54
C GLN A 48 19.19 -15.52 5.39
N ILE A 49 18.48 -15.07 6.42
CA ILE A 49 17.58 -15.92 7.19
C ILE A 49 16.27 -16.00 6.41
N GLU A 50 16.08 -17.12 5.72
CA GLU A 50 14.94 -17.48 4.88
C GLU A 50 13.58 -17.04 5.47
N ALA A 51 13.10 -15.87 5.05
CA ALA A 51 11.70 -15.70 4.73
C ALA A 51 11.51 -16.25 3.31
N PRO A 52 10.41 -16.96 3.02
CA PRO A 52 10.18 -17.53 1.69
C PRO A 52 10.31 -16.43 0.64
N VAL A 53 11.24 -16.65 -0.30
CA VAL A 53 11.60 -15.73 -1.38
C VAL A 53 10.34 -15.23 -2.07
N LEU A 54 9.91 -14.02 -1.72
CA LEU A 54 8.98 -13.27 -2.55
C LEU A 54 9.81 -12.81 -3.76
N PRO A 55 9.39 -13.14 -5.00
CA PRO A 55 10.20 -12.91 -6.19
C PRO A 55 10.55 -11.43 -6.31
N ALA A 56 11.81 -11.17 -6.71
CA ALA A 56 12.41 -9.88 -7.00
C ALA A 56 11.36 -8.79 -7.27
N LYS A 57 11.31 -7.80 -6.38
CA LYS A 57 10.40 -6.66 -6.49
C LYS A 57 10.82 -5.79 -7.67
N THR A 58 10.41 -6.22 -8.88
CA THR A 58 10.07 -5.33 -10.00
C THR A 58 9.35 -4.09 -9.47
N PRO A 59 9.42 -2.91 -10.11
CA PRO A 59 8.92 -1.64 -9.55
C PRO A 59 7.43 -1.72 -9.19
N GLN A 60 7.14 -2.23 -7.99
CA GLN A 60 5.83 -2.49 -7.42
C GLN A 60 5.22 -1.18 -6.90
N ARG A 61 5.71 -0.03 -7.40
CA ARG A 61 5.24 1.30 -7.00
C ARG A 61 3.94 1.69 -7.71
N VAL A 62 3.54 0.96 -8.74
CA VAL A 62 2.36 1.29 -9.56
C VAL A 62 1.12 0.46 -9.24
N ASN A 63 1.24 -0.62 -8.47
CA ASN A 63 0.12 -1.55 -8.25
C ASN A 63 -0.68 -1.26 -6.96
N TYR A 64 -0.09 -0.63 -5.94
CA TYR A 64 -0.83 -0.28 -4.72
C TYR A 64 -1.81 0.88 -4.94
N TRP A 65 -1.43 1.88 -5.76
CA TRP A 65 -2.30 3.03 -6.05
C TRP A 65 -3.53 2.65 -6.88
N LYS A 66 -3.44 1.61 -7.71
CA LYS A 66 -4.58 1.10 -8.49
C LYS A 66 -5.72 0.58 -7.61
N ALA A 67 -5.40 0.00 -6.44
CA ALA A 67 -6.41 -0.40 -5.46
C ALA A 67 -7.12 0.83 -4.86
N SER A 68 -6.37 1.89 -4.54
CA SER A 68 -6.95 3.16 -4.07
C SER A 68 -7.82 3.85 -5.12
N VAL A 69 -7.41 3.81 -6.40
CA VAL A 69 -8.20 4.37 -7.51
C VAL A 69 -9.47 3.56 -7.74
N LEU A 70 -9.39 2.22 -7.72
CA LEU A 70 -10.56 1.36 -7.87
C LEU A 70 -11.56 1.57 -6.72
N GLN A 71 -11.07 1.69 -5.48
CA GLN A 71 -11.91 2.00 -4.33
C GLN A 71 -12.61 3.35 -4.48
N SER A 72 -11.89 4.38 -4.95
CA SER A 72 -12.46 5.70 -5.22
C SER A 72 -13.56 5.61 -6.29
N VAL A 73 -13.29 4.95 -7.42
CA VAL A 73 -14.27 4.77 -8.52
C VAL A 73 -15.54 4.06 -8.05
N LEU A 74 -15.42 3.02 -7.22
CA LEU A 74 -16.57 2.30 -6.67
C LEU A 74 -17.44 3.18 -5.76
N LEU A 75 -16.82 4.01 -4.92
CA LEU A 75 -17.55 4.96 -4.06
C LEU A 75 -18.27 6.03 -4.88
N PHE A 76 -17.60 6.61 -5.88
CA PHE A 76 -18.21 7.60 -6.77
C PHE A 76 -19.38 7.02 -7.57
N SER A 77 -19.23 5.80 -8.10
CA SER A 77 -20.32 5.12 -8.83
C SER A 77 -21.52 4.84 -7.94
N SER A 78 -21.30 4.40 -6.69
CA SER A 78 -22.37 4.16 -5.71
C SER A 78 -23.11 5.46 -5.38
N PHE A 79 -22.36 6.54 -5.13
CA PHE A 79 -22.95 7.86 -4.87
C PHE A 79 -23.77 8.38 -6.05
N ALA A 80 -23.27 8.24 -7.28
CA ALA A 80 -23.98 8.63 -8.50
C ALA A 80 -25.27 7.82 -8.71
N ALA A 81 -25.26 6.52 -8.41
CA ALA A 81 -26.46 5.69 -8.46
C ALA A 81 -27.51 6.13 -7.42
N ILE A 82 -27.07 6.53 -6.22
CA ILE A 82 -27.96 7.04 -5.18
C ILE A 82 -28.58 8.38 -5.57
N THR A 83 -27.77 9.33 -6.03
CA THR A 83 -28.29 10.64 -6.45
C THR A 83 -29.25 10.53 -7.63
N LEU A 84 -28.95 9.65 -8.59
CA LEU A 84 -29.85 9.36 -9.71
C LEU A 84 -31.16 8.69 -9.24
N GLY A 85 -31.08 7.72 -8.33
CA GLY A 85 -32.26 7.06 -7.76
C GLY A 85 -33.20 8.05 -7.07
N VAL A 86 -32.66 8.94 -6.23
CA VAL A 86 -33.45 9.98 -5.53
C VAL A 86 -34.07 10.97 -6.52
N ALA A 87 -33.34 11.37 -7.57
CA ALA A 87 -33.86 12.29 -8.58
C ALA A 87 -35.01 11.68 -9.41
N LEU A 88 -34.92 10.39 -9.74
CA LEU A 88 -35.98 9.66 -10.43
C LEU A 88 -37.23 9.51 -9.55
N GLU A 89 -37.04 9.28 -8.25
CA GLU A 89 -38.13 9.16 -7.29
C GLU A 89 -38.89 10.48 -7.11
N ALA A 90 -38.19 11.61 -7.02
CA ALA A 90 -38.79 12.95 -6.97
C ALA A 90 -39.60 13.33 -8.22
N ALA A 91 -39.35 12.66 -9.35
CA ALA A 91 -40.10 12.85 -10.59
C ALA A 91 -41.39 12.00 -10.68
N SER A 92 -41.62 11.09 -9.72
CA SER A 92 -42.78 10.19 -9.71
C SER A 92 -43.77 10.53 -8.56
N PRO A 93 -45.07 10.72 -8.84
CA PRO A 93 -46.05 11.22 -7.85
C PRO A 93 -46.57 10.17 -6.85
N LEU A 94 -46.11 8.91 -6.92
CA LEU A 94 -46.57 7.82 -6.05
C LEU A 94 -45.50 7.51 -5.00
N GLY A 95 -45.48 8.30 -3.92
CA GLY A 95 -44.52 8.24 -2.81
C GLY A 95 -44.64 7.01 -1.90
N LEU A 96 -44.87 5.82 -2.45
CA LEU A 96 -45.02 4.56 -1.71
C LEU A 96 -43.70 3.78 -1.51
N PHE A 97 -42.59 4.18 -2.15
CA PHE A 97 -41.31 3.46 -2.09
C PHE A 97 -40.11 4.27 -1.55
N ASN A 98 -40.36 5.44 -0.95
CA ASN A 98 -39.29 6.30 -0.39
C ASN A 98 -38.44 5.53 0.62
N GLY A 99 -37.17 5.30 0.27
CA GLY A 99 -36.14 4.79 1.19
C GLY A 99 -35.95 3.27 1.26
N ILE A 100 -36.79 2.45 0.62
CA ILE A 100 -36.63 0.97 0.64
C ILE A 100 -35.33 0.54 -0.08
N TRP A 101 -34.89 1.31 -1.08
CA TRP A 101 -33.65 1.06 -1.80
C TRP A 101 -32.38 1.43 -0.99
N ALA A 102 -32.47 2.42 -0.09
CA ALA A 102 -31.36 2.80 0.79
C ALA A 102 -31.03 1.70 1.82
N PHE A 103 -32.04 1.00 2.34
CA PHE A 103 -31.84 -0.14 3.25
C PHE A 103 -31.22 -1.36 2.55
N ASN A 104 -31.54 -1.61 1.28
CA ASN A 104 -30.99 -2.76 0.54
C ASN A 104 -29.53 -2.55 0.08
N LEU A 105 -29.07 -1.31 -0.08
CA LEU A 105 -27.68 -1.01 -0.47
C LEU A 105 -26.70 -0.94 0.72
N VAL A 106 -27.16 -0.46 1.89
CA VAL A 106 -26.30 -0.19 3.06
C VAL A 106 -25.97 -1.44 3.88
N ILE A 107 -26.89 -2.40 3.97
CA ILE A 107 -26.72 -3.62 4.78
C ILE A 107 -25.61 -4.55 4.24
N PRO A 108 -25.50 -4.81 2.92
CA PRO A 108 -24.42 -5.65 2.39
C PRO A 108 -23.02 -5.02 2.55
N ALA A 109 -22.92 -3.69 2.39
CA ALA A 109 -21.65 -2.97 2.47
C ALA A 109 -21.07 -2.94 3.89
N THR A 110 -21.92 -2.85 4.91
CA THR A 110 -21.50 -2.88 6.33
C THR A 110 -21.18 -4.30 6.82
N GLY A 111 -21.89 -5.32 6.33
CA GLY A 111 -21.61 -6.72 6.66
C GLY A 111 -20.22 -7.19 6.19
N PHE A 112 -19.75 -6.71 5.03
CA PHE A 112 -18.41 -7.02 4.52
C PHE A 112 -17.29 -6.43 5.39
N LEU A 113 -17.50 -5.24 5.97
CA LEU A 113 -16.53 -4.57 6.86
C LEU A 113 -16.40 -5.23 8.24
N LEU A 114 -17.45 -5.88 8.74
CA LEU A 114 -17.39 -6.61 10.02
C LEU A 114 -16.69 -7.97 9.89
N ARG A 115 -16.67 -8.56 8.69
CA ARG A 115 -16.02 -9.86 8.44
C ARG A 115 -14.49 -9.75 8.29
N SER A 116 -13.94 -8.60 7.91
CA SER A 116 -12.49 -8.42 7.80
C SER A 116 -11.76 -8.30 9.15
N GLN A 117 -12.48 -8.00 10.24
CA GLN A 117 -11.93 -7.83 11.59
C GLN A 117 -11.91 -9.12 12.42
N THR A 118 -12.63 -10.17 12.00
CA THR A 118 -12.83 -11.41 12.78
C THR A 118 -11.91 -12.56 12.38
N GLY A 119 -10.96 -12.35 11.46
CA GLY A 119 -10.04 -13.38 10.95
C GLY A 119 -8.66 -13.48 11.63
N THR A 120 -8.44 -12.77 12.75
CA THR A 120 -7.12 -12.70 13.43
C THR A 120 -7.18 -13.05 14.92
N LEU A 121 -8.07 -13.95 15.34
CA LEU A 121 -8.02 -14.57 16.66
C LEU A 121 -8.08 -16.09 16.55
#